data_AF-A0A182XUV5-F1
#
_entry.id   AF-A0A182XUV5-F1
#
_cell.length_a   1.000
_cell.length_b   1.000
_cell.length_c   1.000
_cell.angle_alpha   90.00
_cell.angle_beta   90.00
_cell.angle_gamma   90.00
#
_symmetry.space_group_name_H-M   'P 1'
#
loop_
_entity.id
_entity.type
_entity.pdbx_description
1 polymer ?
#
loop_
_entity_poly.entity_id
_entity_poly.type
_entity_poly.pdbx_seq_one_letter_code
_entity_poly.pdbx_strand_id
1 'polypeptide(L)'
;MDYTHKSCVPSLDATLSVAMNVSKWSERLERCMWSFLLACGTFPLRFDAVGPGRFFTSRKRALYCIGITVVYAVLSPALMYLIYEHERMANLVYLVSMLNAAQLSFIYLFMIVVNVRMLSKAQGLASTLNALFAIRNTILQQWNCRVLSREYGKLLLYKVLAIDMALLLFSLIMYYVTQDEVPTGAEVVVGVTFSVLRYVFTALVNLYLVGLMIVSFIQASINSKLTSLVDRSGEEKPSTIREVYMVHCENAQLEKQFMAIMDLPVLLLNGWYFYMIVVSVYYMYTSTMLEVRRGFGIEDITKYFNSVTFFLYLAVQLYYMMSIPSQYTERSKKMLSILGAINHRSQGRRMERMLDFITLDYMQRDYDVRNYGLYDINRALLFGTIATVTSYVIILVQFHMQQYG
;
A
#
# COMPACT_ATOMS: atom_id res chain seq x y z
N MET A 1 -23.98 23.75 -46.02
CA MET A 1 -23.08 22.98 -45.15
C MET A 1 -23.01 23.71 -43.82
N ASP A 2 -23.93 23.38 -42.91
CA ASP A 2 -23.96 23.92 -41.54
C ASP A 2 -23.16 22.99 -40.63
N TYR A 3 -22.05 23.49 -40.07
CA TYR A 3 -21.33 22.82 -39.00
C TYR A 3 -21.63 23.52 -37.68
N THR A 4 -22.65 23.03 -36.98
CA THR A 4 -22.89 23.39 -35.57
C THR A 4 -22.03 22.50 -34.67
N HIS A 5 -20.92 23.06 -34.20
CA HIS A 5 -20.06 22.45 -33.18
C HIS A 5 -20.78 22.53 -31.82
N LYS A 6 -21.58 21.51 -31.49
CA LYS A 6 -22.05 21.29 -30.11
C LYS A 6 -20.87 20.78 -29.28
N SER A 7 -20.20 21.69 -28.58
CA SER A 7 -19.29 21.35 -27.49
C SER A 7 -20.12 20.74 -26.35
N CYS A 8 -20.04 19.42 -26.20
CA CYS A 8 -20.62 18.69 -25.09
C CYS A 8 -19.76 18.96 -23.84
N VAL A 9 -19.95 20.12 -23.21
CA VAL A 9 -19.44 20.38 -21.87
C VAL A 9 -20.30 19.53 -20.92
N PRO A 10 -19.74 18.52 -20.23
CA PRO A 10 -20.52 17.74 -19.28
C PRO A 10 -21.06 18.70 -18.21
N SER A 11 -22.38 18.63 -17.98
CA SER A 11 -23.05 19.54 -17.04
C SER A 11 -22.35 19.52 -15.67
N LEU A 12 -22.15 20.71 -15.11
CA LEU A 12 -21.50 20.91 -13.82
C LEU A 12 -22.17 20.08 -12.71
N ASP A 13 -23.49 19.83 -12.83
CA ASP A 13 -24.29 19.02 -11.91
C ASP A 13 -24.03 17.51 -12.00
N ALA A 14 -23.79 16.98 -13.21
CA ALA A 14 -23.42 15.57 -13.39
C ALA A 14 -22.02 15.29 -12.84
N THR A 15 -21.10 16.25 -12.99
CA THR A 15 -19.76 16.15 -12.38
C THR A 15 -19.78 16.34 -10.87
N LEU A 16 -20.67 17.20 -10.33
CA LEU A 16 -20.86 17.38 -8.88
C LEU A 16 -21.45 16.14 -8.20
N SER A 17 -22.49 15.53 -8.78
CA SER A 17 -23.15 14.34 -8.22
C SER A 17 -22.22 13.12 -8.21
N VAL A 18 -21.46 12.91 -9.29
CA VAL A 18 -20.44 11.86 -9.35
C VAL A 18 -19.30 12.14 -8.36
N ALA A 19 -18.87 13.39 -8.18
CA ALA A 19 -17.82 13.74 -7.23
C ALA A 19 -18.24 13.52 -5.77
N MET A 20 -19.47 13.87 -5.40
CA MET A 20 -20.04 13.60 -4.07
C MET A 20 -20.23 12.10 -3.80
N ASN A 21 -20.51 11.30 -4.83
CA ASN A 21 -20.61 9.86 -4.68
C ASN A 21 -19.24 9.19 -4.47
N VAL A 22 -18.21 9.59 -5.23
CA VAL A 22 -16.87 9.01 -5.10
C VAL A 22 -16.26 9.25 -3.71
N SER A 23 -16.45 10.44 -3.11
CA SER A 23 -15.93 10.71 -1.76
C SER A 23 -16.62 9.84 -0.69
N LYS A 24 -17.94 9.68 -0.77
CA LYS A 24 -18.71 8.82 0.15
C LYS A 24 -18.32 7.34 0.04
N TRP A 25 -18.07 6.85 -1.18
CA TRP A 25 -17.61 5.47 -1.40
C TRP A 25 -16.19 5.25 -0.86
N SER A 26 -15.29 6.21 -1.06
CA SER A 26 -13.94 6.18 -0.48
C SER A 26 -13.99 6.08 1.05
N GLU A 27 -14.81 6.88 1.72
CA GLU A 27 -14.95 6.84 3.20
C GLU A 27 -15.55 5.52 3.72
N ARG A 28 -16.47 4.92 2.97
CA ARG A 28 -17.04 3.61 3.31
C ARG A 28 -16.00 2.50 3.16
N LEU A 29 -15.18 2.55 2.11
CA LEU A 29 -14.10 1.59 1.90
C LEU A 29 -13.03 1.67 2.98
N GLU A 30 -12.60 2.89 3.33
CA GLU A 30 -11.67 3.11 4.45
C GLU A 30 -12.25 2.49 5.74
N ARG A 31 -13.53 2.73 6.05
CA ARG A 31 -14.21 2.11 7.20
C ARG A 31 -14.21 0.59 7.17
N CYS A 32 -14.47 0.00 6.01
CA CYS A 32 -14.48 -1.44 5.82
C CYS A 32 -13.09 -2.03 6.12
N MET A 33 -12.05 -1.41 5.57
CA MET A 33 -10.65 -1.83 5.79
C MET A 33 -10.24 -1.74 7.26
N TRP A 34 -10.56 -0.65 7.95
CA TRP A 34 -10.27 -0.51 9.39
C TRP A 34 -10.99 -1.54 10.23
N SER A 35 -12.24 -1.87 9.87
CA SER A 35 -13.04 -2.87 10.56
C SER A 35 -12.50 -4.27 10.34
N PHE A 36 -12.04 -4.57 9.12
CA PHE A 36 -11.39 -5.84 8.80
C PHE A 36 -10.09 -6.03 9.59
N LEU A 37 -9.19 -5.04 9.59
CA LEU A 37 -7.94 -5.12 10.34
C LEU A 37 -8.16 -5.27 11.85
N LEU A 38 -9.23 -4.67 12.38
CA LEU A 38 -9.64 -4.89 13.77
C LEU A 38 -10.11 -6.32 13.99
N ALA A 39 -10.94 -6.88 13.11
CA ALA A 39 -11.44 -8.25 13.22
C ALA A 39 -10.30 -9.28 13.20
N CYS A 40 -9.23 -9.02 12.44
CA CYS A 40 -8.01 -9.83 12.44
C CYS A 40 -7.08 -9.59 13.64
N GLY A 41 -7.45 -8.70 14.57
CA GLY A 41 -6.64 -8.36 15.74
C GLY A 41 -5.41 -7.48 15.46
N THR A 42 -5.17 -7.10 14.20
CA THR A 42 -3.99 -6.35 13.76
C THR A 42 -4.09 -4.84 14.00
N PHE A 43 -5.31 -4.31 14.16
CA PHE A 43 -5.54 -2.87 14.34
C PHE A 43 -6.36 -2.56 15.59
N PRO A 44 -5.72 -2.16 16.70
CA PRO A 44 -6.36 -1.99 18.01
C PRO A 44 -7.15 -0.68 18.16
N LEU A 45 -7.39 0.05 17.06
CA LEU A 45 -7.99 1.38 17.10
C LEU A 45 -9.51 1.34 16.86
N ARG A 46 -10.20 2.31 17.45
CA ARG A 46 -11.59 2.61 17.17
C ARG A 46 -11.68 3.74 16.17
N PHE A 47 -12.32 3.46 15.03
CA PHE A 47 -12.69 4.47 14.07
C PHE A 47 -14.03 5.11 14.45
N ASP A 48 -14.06 6.44 14.53
CA ASP A 48 -15.25 7.26 14.63
C ASP A 48 -15.30 8.24 13.45
N ALA A 49 -16.39 8.20 12.69
CA ALA A 49 -16.54 9.03 11.50
C ALA A 49 -17.00 10.47 11.82
N VAL A 50 -17.55 10.70 13.02
CA VAL A 50 -18.32 11.91 13.34
C VAL A 50 -17.57 12.81 14.34
N GLY A 51 -16.69 12.23 15.16
CA GLY A 51 -15.93 12.97 16.18
C GLY A 51 -14.73 13.78 15.66
N PRO A 52 -14.23 14.75 16.47
CA PRO A 52 -13.04 15.55 16.15
C PRO A 52 -11.74 14.72 16.12
N GLY A 53 -11.73 13.55 16.78
CA GLY A 53 -10.72 12.51 16.59
C GLY A 53 -11.34 11.35 15.81
N ARG A 54 -10.67 10.90 14.74
CA ARG A 54 -11.15 9.76 13.94
C ARG A 54 -10.73 8.42 14.52
N PHE A 55 -9.61 8.38 15.23
CA PHE A 55 -9.04 7.17 15.82
C PHE A 55 -8.82 7.31 17.32
N PHE A 56 -9.30 6.33 18.09
CA PHE A 56 -9.12 6.26 19.54
C PHE A 56 -8.58 4.91 19.98
N THR A 57 -7.72 4.89 20.98
CA THR A 57 -7.30 3.67 21.66
C THR A 57 -8.39 3.25 22.65
N SER A 58 -8.68 1.95 22.71
CA SER A 58 -9.64 1.40 23.67
C SER A 58 -9.06 0.17 24.34
N ARG A 59 -9.07 0.14 25.68
CA ARG A 59 -8.57 -1.00 26.46
C ARG A 59 -9.28 -2.32 26.08
N LYS A 60 -10.59 -2.27 25.79
CA LYS A 60 -11.37 -3.44 25.36
C LYS A 60 -10.87 -4.00 24.03
N ARG A 61 -10.56 -3.12 23.05
CA ARG A 61 -10.04 -3.54 21.73
C ARG A 61 -8.59 -3.99 21.81
N ALA A 62 -7.78 -3.36 22.65
CA ALA A 62 -6.41 -3.82 22.92
C ALA A 62 -6.41 -5.23 23.52
N LEU A 63 -7.27 -5.51 24.51
CA LEU A 63 -7.43 -6.85 25.09
C LEU A 63 -7.92 -7.87 24.04
N TYR A 64 -8.85 -7.48 23.17
CA TYR A 64 -9.28 -8.32 22.05
C TYR A 64 -8.13 -8.65 21.10
N CYS A 65 -7.34 -7.65 20.67
CA CYS A 65 -6.16 -7.85 19.83
C CYS A 65 -5.12 -8.76 20.50
N ILE A 66 -4.91 -8.63 21.81
CA ILE A 66 -4.04 -9.53 22.59
C ILE A 66 -4.59 -10.96 22.52
N GLY A 67 -5.89 -11.14 22.80
CA GLY A 67 -6.54 -12.45 22.73
C GLY A 67 -6.40 -13.10 21.36
N ILE A 68 -6.69 -12.36 20.29
CA ILE A 68 -6.53 -12.84 18.91
C ILE A 68 -5.07 -13.16 18.58
N THR A 69 -4.12 -12.37 19.06
CA THR A 69 -2.68 -12.65 18.86
C THR A 69 -2.25 -13.94 19.55
N VAL A 70 -2.73 -14.19 20.77
CA VAL A 70 -2.49 -15.45 21.49
C VAL A 70 -3.12 -16.62 20.75
N VAL A 71 -4.36 -16.46 20.26
CA VAL A 71 -5.03 -17.48 19.45
C VAL A 71 -4.22 -17.78 18.19
N TYR A 72 -3.74 -16.77 17.45
CA TYR A 72 -2.86 -17.00 16.30
C TYR A 72 -1.55 -17.68 16.71
N ALA A 73 -0.91 -17.26 17.80
CA ALA A 73 0.35 -17.85 18.25
C ALA A 73 0.22 -19.35 18.57
N VAL A 74 -0.94 -19.81 19.06
CA VAL A 74 -1.17 -21.22 19.43
C VAL A 74 -1.80 -22.02 18.28
N LEU A 75 -2.77 -21.45 17.58
CA LEU A 75 -3.55 -22.14 16.56
C LEU A 75 -2.83 -22.19 15.21
N SER A 76 -2.03 -21.17 14.87
CA SER A 76 -1.32 -21.13 13.59
C SER A 76 -0.28 -22.24 13.43
N PRO A 77 0.54 -22.58 14.44
CA PRO A 77 1.47 -23.73 14.34
C PRO A 77 0.74 -25.05 14.08
N ALA A 78 -0.40 -25.28 14.74
CA ALA A 78 -1.20 -26.49 14.53
C ALA A 78 -1.80 -26.54 13.11
N LEU A 79 -2.36 -25.42 12.63
CA LEU A 79 -2.85 -25.31 11.26
C LEU A 79 -1.73 -25.48 10.23
N MET A 80 -0.54 -24.91 10.48
CA MET A 80 0.62 -25.04 9.60
C MET A 80 1.14 -26.47 9.54
N TYR A 81 1.15 -27.16 10.67
CA TYR A 81 1.50 -28.58 10.72
C TYR A 81 0.51 -29.41 9.88
N LEU A 82 -0.80 -29.18 10.03
CA LEU A 82 -1.83 -29.88 9.26
C LEU A 82 -1.71 -29.61 7.75
N ILE A 83 -1.48 -28.35 7.36
CA ILE A 83 -1.28 -27.97 5.95
C ILE A 83 -0.02 -28.63 5.39
N TYR A 84 1.07 -28.59 6.14
CA TYR A 84 2.34 -29.18 5.72
C TYR A 84 2.25 -30.70 5.59
N GLU A 85 1.62 -31.38 6.55
CA GLU A 85 1.45 -32.84 6.53
C GLU A 85 0.58 -33.28 5.34
N HIS A 86 -0.50 -32.54 5.08
CA HIS A 86 -1.38 -32.80 3.93
C HIS A 86 -0.64 -32.58 2.59
N GLU A 87 0.09 -31.47 2.44
CA GLU A 87 0.85 -31.20 1.22
C GLU A 87 2.06 -32.11 1.02
N ARG A 88 2.71 -32.58 2.10
CA ARG A 88 3.83 -33.53 2.03
C ARG A 88 3.39 -34.88 1.47
N MET A 89 2.14 -35.28 1.70
CA MET A 89 1.57 -36.50 1.13
C MET A 89 1.19 -36.34 -0.34
N ALA A 90 0.84 -35.12 -0.78
CA ALA A 90 0.41 -34.84 -2.15
C ALA A 90 1.56 -34.50 -3.12
N ASN A 91 2.62 -33.82 -2.66
CA ASN A 91 3.71 -33.33 -3.50
C ASN A 91 4.98 -34.18 -3.35
N LEU A 92 5.36 -34.92 -4.39
CA LEU A 92 6.57 -35.74 -4.44
C LEU A 92 7.89 -34.94 -4.55
N VAL A 93 7.84 -33.61 -4.72
CA VAL A 93 9.02 -32.77 -4.96
C VAL A 93 9.45 -32.06 -3.67
N TYR A 94 10.60 -32.48 -3.11
CA TYR A 94 11.18 -31.94 -1.88
C TYR A 94 11.28 -30.40 -1.84
N LEU A 95 11.67 -29.77 -2.95
CA LEU A 95 11.84 -28.32 -3.03
C LEU A 95 10.51 -27.56 -2.84
N VAL A 96 9.41 -28.06 -3.39
CA VAL A 96 8.07 -27.47 -3.27
C VAL A 96 7.60 -27.48 -1.81
N SER A 97 7.80 -28.61 -1.12
CA SER A 97 7.48 -28.74 0.30
C SER A 97 8.29 -27.77 1.18
N MET A 98 9.57 -27.57 0.88
CA MET A 98 10.42 -26.60 1.60
C MET A 98 9.97 -25.16 1.38
N LEU A 99 9.58 -24.78 0.15
CA LEU A 99 9.07 -23.45 -0.15
C LEU A 99 7.73 -23.18 0.55
N ASN A 100 6.83 -24.17 0.62
CA ASN A 100 5.57 -24.01 1.33
C ASN A 100 5.78 -23.91 2.85
N ALA A 101 6.69 -24.71 3.42
CA ALA A 101 7.07 -24.60 4.83
C ALA A 101 7.65 -23.22 5.18
N ALA A 102 8.52 -22.68 4.33
CA ALA A 102 9.08 -21.33 4.49
C ALA A 102 8.00 -20.25 4.37
N GLN A 103 7.05 -20.41 3.43
CA GLN A 103 5.91 -19.49 3.28
C GLN A 103 5.05 -19.44 4.55
N LEU A 104 4.67 -20.60 5.08
CA LEU A 104 3.89 -20.72 6.30
C LEU A 104 4.65 -20.10 7.49
N SER A 105 5.93 -20.42 7.64
CA SER A 105 6.79 -19.84 8.68
C SER A 105 6.83 -18.31 8.61
N PHE A 106 6.90 -17.75 7.40
CA PHE A 106 6.86 -16.31 7.19
C PHE A 106 5.52 -15.71 7.62
N ILE A 107 4.39 -16.32 7.24
CA ILE A 107 3.05 -15.86 7.64
C ILE A 107 2.92 -15.83 9.16
N TYR A 108 3.38 -16.88 9.84
CA TYR A 108 3.34 -16.97 11.29
C TYR A 108 4.13 -15.83 11.96
N LEU A 109 5.40 -15.68 11.56
CA LEU A 109 6.28 -14.65 12.11
C LEU A 109 5.72 -13.25 11.82
N PHE A 110 5.22 -13.03 10.61
CA PHE A 110 4.59 -11.78 10.21
C PHE A 110 3.40 -11.41 11.11
N MET A 111 2.46 -12.34 11.29
CA MET A 111 1.26 -12.08 12.08
C MET A 111 1.58 -11.70 13.53
N ILE A 112 2.49 -12.44 14.17
CA ILE A 112 2.88 -12.15 15.56
C ILE A 112 3.59 -10.80 15.64
N VAL A 113 4.62 -10.59 14.82
CA VAL A 113 5.45 -9.40 14.88
C VAL A 113 4.63 -8.15 14.58
N VAL A 114 3.79 -8.18 13.54
CA VAL A 114 2.93 -7.04 13.17
C VAL A 114 1.90 -6.78 14.26
N ASN A 115 1.19 -7.80 14.76
CA ASN A 115 0.18 -7.59 15.80
C ASN A 115 0.79 -6.98 17.08
N VAL A 116 1.95 -7.50 17.53
CA VAL A 116 2.67 -6.96 18.69
C VAL A 116 3.12 -5.52 18.44
N ARG A 117 3.68 -5.23 17.25
CA ARG A 117 4.15 -3.89 16.90
C ARG A 117 3.00 -2.89 16.84
N MET A 118 1.90 -3.23 16.18
CA MET A 118 0.73 -2.38 16.03
C MET A 118 0.04 -2.13 17.38
N LEU A 119 0.05 -3.12 18.28
CA LEU A 119 -0.42 -2.97 19.65
C LEU A 119 0.49 -2.03 20.46
N SER A 120 1.80 -2.24 20.41
CA SER A 120 2.81 -1.43 21.12
C SER A 120 2.79 0.04 20.69
N LYS A 121 2.58 0.30 19.40
CA LYS A 121 2.57 1.65 18.80
C LYS A 121 1.17 2.22 18.57
N ALA A 122 0.13 1.59 19.12
CA ALA A 122 -1.26 1.96 18.89
C ALA A 122 -1.56 3.45 19.15
N GLN A 123 -1.06 3.99 20.27
CA GLN A 123 -1.28 5.40 20.61
C GLN A 123 -0.60 6.35 19.62
N GLY A 124 0.65 6.06 19.23
CA GLY A 124 1.37 6.82 18.22
C GLY A 124 0.66 6.78 16.87
N LEU A 125 0.20 5.61 16.46
CA LEU A 125 -0.54 5.45 15.20
C LEU A 125 -1.84 6.24 15.20
N ALA A 126 -2.60 6.20 16.30
CA ALA A 126 -3.83 6.97 16.44
C ALA A 126 -3.57 8.48 16.35
N SER A 127 -2.56 8.99 17.08
CA SER A 127 -2.22 10.41 17.05
C SER A 127 -1.76 10.87 15.67
N THR A 128 -0.89 10.09 15.01
CA THR A 128 -0.34 10.45 13.70
C THR A 128 -1.42 10.42 12.62
N LEU A 129 -2.26 9.38 12.59
CA LEU A 129 -3.39 9.32 11.65
C LEU A 129 -4.38 10.47 11.88
N ASN A 130 -4.74 10.76 13.13
CA ASN A 130 -5.64 11.87 13.44
C ASN A 130 -5.07 13.22 12.98
N ALA A 131 -3.77 13.47 13.22
CA ALA A 131 -3.10 14.68 12.78
C ALA A 131 -3.09 14.80 11.24
N LEU A 132 -2.77 13.71 10.53
CA LEU A 132 -2.82 13.68 9.05
C LEU A 132 -4.21 13.98 8.52
N PHE A 133 -5.26 13.38 9.09
CA PHE A 133 -6.63 13.66 8.70
C PHE A 133 -7.07 15.08 9.05
N ALA A 134 -6.62 15.64 10.17
CA ALA A 134 -6.90 17.01 10.56
C ALA A 134 -6.31 18.01 9.54
N ILE A 135 -5.02 17.88 9.21
CA ILE A 135 -4.36 18.72 8.20
C ILE A 135 -5.05 18.59 6.85
N ARG A 136 -5.34 17.35 6.41
CA ARG A 136 -6.07 17.09 5.16
C ARG A 136 -7.41 17.84 5.13
N ASN A 137 -8.19 17.77 6.21
CA ASN A 137 -9.49 18.43 6.28
C ASN A 137 -9.36 19.95 6.26
N THR A 138 -8.40 20.51 7.00
CA THR A 138 -8.11 21.96 7.00
C THR A 138 -7.75 22.44 5.60
N ILE A 139 -6.87 21.72 4.89
CA ILE A 139 -6.48 22.05 3.51
C ILE A 139 -7.67 21.96 2.55
N LEU A 140 -8.49 20.92 2.66
CA LEU A 140 -9.68 20.77 1.81
C LEU A 140 -10.68 21.90 2.01
N GLN A 141 -10.85 22.37 3.24
CA GLN A 141 -11.74 23.49 3.57
C GLN A 141 -11.16 24.83 3.10
N GLN A 142 -9.86 25.07 3.30
CA GLN A 142 -9.25 26.38 3.06
C GLN A 142 -8.76 26.59 1.63
N TRP A 143 -8.22 25.56 0.96
CA TRP A 143 -7.48 25.71 -0.30
C TRP A 143 -8.23 25.21 -1.54
N ASN A 144 -9.47 24.73 -1.38
CA ASN A 144 -10.36 24.30 -2.47
C ASN A 144 -9.72 23.28 -3.46
N CYS A 145 -8.96 22.31 -2.94
CA CYS A 145 -8.24 21.30 -3.73
C CYS A 145 -9.14 20.14 -4.24
N ARG A 146 -10.30 20.46 -4.83
CA ARG A 146 -11.32 19.46 -5.24
C ARG A 146 -10.81 18.46 -6.28
N VAL A 147 -10.03 18.91 -7.25
CA VAL A 147 -9.49 18.05 -8.34
C VAL A 147 -8.57 16.99 -7.76
N LEU A 148 -7.60 17.41 -6.95
CA LEU A 148 -6.62 16.53 -6.33
C LEU A 148 -7.29 15.52 -5.38
N SER A 149 -8.34 15.93 -4.66
CA SER A 149 -9.10 15.03 -3.78
C SER A 149 -9.84 13.96 -4.57
N ARG A 150 -10.30 14.28 -5.78
CA ARG A 150 -10.99 13.34 -6.66
C ARG A 150 -10.04 12.30 -7.24
N GLU A 151 -8.86 12.72 -7.67
CA GLU A 151 -7.81 11.82 -8.17
C GLU A 151 -7.37 10.84 -7.08
N TYR A 152 -7.14 11.33 -5.86
CA TYR A 152 -6.86 10.50 -4.69
C TYR A 152 -7.94 9.45 -4.46
N GLY A 153 -9.21 9.87 -4.40
CA GLY A 153 -10.33 8.97 -4.10
C GLY A 153 -10.51 7.91 -5.18
N LYS A 154 -10.33 8.27 -6.47
CA LYS A 154 -10.36 7.32 -7.59
C LYS A 154 -9.23 6.30 -7.51
N LEU A 155 -8.02 6.74 -7.21
CA LEU A 155 -6.86 5.85 -7.11
C LEU A 155 -7.06 4.83 -5.99
N LEU A 156 -7.55 5.27 -4.83
CA LEU A 156 -7.85 4.39 -3.70
C LEU A 156 -8.96 3.39 -4.03
N LEU A 157 -10.07 3.86 -4.64
CA LEU A 157 -11.18 3.01 -5.07
C LEU A 157 -10.73 1.94 -6.07
N TYR A 158 -9.97 2.36 -7.09
CA TYR A 158 -9.45 1.45 -8.11
C TYR A 158 -8.52 0.40 -7.49
N LYS A 159 -7.60 0.83 -6.62
CA LYS A 159 -6.68 -0.07 -5.91
C LYS A 159 -7.44 -1.11 -5.08
N VAL A 160 -8.36 -0.68 -4.22
CA VAL A 160 -9.04 -1.59 -3.29
C VAL A 160 -10.03 -2.51 -4.02
N LEU A 161 -10.83 -1.98 -4.95
CA LEU A 161 -11.85 -2.79 -5.63
C LEU A 161 -11.27 -3.63 -6.78
N ALA A 162 -10.49 -3.01 -7.67
CA ALA A 162 -10.02 -3.70 -8.88
C ALA A 162 -8.77 -4.55 -8.60
N ILE A 163 -7.81 -4.04 -7.83
CA ILE A 163 -6.56 -4.76 -7.60
C ILE A 163 -6.71 -5.71 -6.41
N ASP A 164 -7.21 -5.24 -5.28
CA ASP A 164 -7.22 -6.07 -4.07
C ASP A 164 -8.37 -7.08 -4.12
N MET A 165 -9.62 -6.63 -4.26
CA MET A 165 -10.76 -7.56 -4.22
C MET A 165 -10.84 -8.44 -5.48
N ALA A 166 -10.75 -7.87 -6.68
CA ALA A 166 -10.98 -8.66 -7.89
C ALA A 166 -9.86 -9.66 -8.17
N LEU A 167 -8.57 -9.29 -8.04
CA LEU A 167 -7.47 -10.22 -8.32
C LEU A 167 -7.32 -11.29 -7.24
N LEU A 168 -7.55 -10.97 -5.95
CA LEU A 168 -7.54 -12.00 -4.90
C LEU A 168 -8.71 -12.96 -5.05
N LEU A 169 -9.91 -12.46 -5.33
CA LEU A 169 -11.08 -13.31 -5.55
C LEU A 169 -10.88 -14.18 -6.79
N PHE A 170 -10.34 -13.59 -7.87
CA PHE A 170 -10.03 -14.33 -9.08
C PHE A 170 -9.00 -15.43 -8.83
N SER A 171 -7.91 -15.13 -8.11
CA SER A 171 -6.90 -16.14 -7.73
C SER A 171 -7.49 -17.26 -6.88
N LEU A 172 -8.43 -16.94 -5.98
CA LEU A 172 -9.12 -17.96 -5.17
C LEU A 172 -10.04 -18.84 -6.01
N ILE A 173 -10.81 -18.25 -6.92
CA ILE A 173 -11.69 -19.00 -7.84
C ILE A 173 -10.84 -19.92 -8.71
N MET A 174 -9.77 -19.39 -9.31
CA MET A 174 -8.87 -20.17 -10.15
C MET A 174 -8.18 -21.30 -9.39
N TYR A 175 -7.84 -21.11 -8.11
CA TYR A 175 -7.32 -22.19 -7.28
C TYR A 175 -8.30 -23.37 -7.17
N TYR A 176 -9.58 -23.12 -6.91
CA TYR A 176 -10.56 -24.20 -6.83
C TYR A 176 -10.91 -24.80 -8.19
N VAL A 177 -10.94 -23.99 -9.26
CA VAL A 177 -11.20 -24.48 -10.63
C VAL A 177 -10.06 -25.37 -11.13
N THR A 178 -8.84 -25.22 -10.60
CA THR A 178 -7.67 -26.01 -11.00
C THR A 178 -7.50 -27.31 -10.22
N GLN A 179 -8.37 -27.61 -9.26
CA GLN A 179 -8.38 -28.90 -8.59
C GLN A 179 -9.16 -29.91 -9.43
N ASP A 180 -8.52 -31.05 -9.71
CA ASP A 180 -9.07 -32.11 -10.56
C ASP A 180 -10.19 -32.91 -9.83
N GLU A 181 -10.30 -32.77 -8.50
CA GLU A 181 -11.33 -33.39 -7.65
C GLU A 181 -12.18 -32.34 -6.91
N VAL A 182 -13.43 -32.72 -6.57
CA VAL A 182 -14.31 -31.85 -5.78
C VAL A 182 -13.72 -31.70 -4.38
N PRO A 183 -13.40 -30.47 -3.92
CA PRO A 183 -12.69 -30.28 -2.68
C PRO A 183 -13.51 -30.79 -1.50
N THR A 184 -12.84 -31.49 -0.58
CA THR A 184 -13.48 -31.88 0.68
C THR A 184 -13.80 -30.65 1.52
N GLY A 185 -14.79 -30.75 2.42
CA GLY A 185 -15.15 -29.63 3.31
C GLY A 185 -13.95 -29.12 4.13
N ALA A 186 -13.00 -29.98 4.47
CA ALA A 186 -11.77 -29.61 5.16
C ALA A 186 -10.81 -28.80 4.29
N GLU A 187 -10.62 -29.18 3.02
CA GLU A 187 -9.80 -28.45 2.05
C GLU A 187 -10.35 -27.05 1.78
N VAL A 188 -11.68 -26.92 1.67
CA VAL A 188 -12.32 -25.60 1.53
C VAL A 188 -12.03 -24.71 2.74
N VAL A 189 -12.14 -25.25 3.96
CA VAL A 189 -11.85 -24.50 5.19
C VAL A 189 -10.38 -24.06 5.24
N VAL A 190 -9.45 -24.93 4.86
CA VAL A 190 -8.01 -24.62 4.80
C VAL A 190 -7.73 -23.53 3.75
N GLY A 191 -8.26 -23.69 2.53
CA GLY A 191 -8.07 -22.73 1.43
C GLY A 191 -8.66 -21.35 1.73
N VAL A 192 -9.83 -21.29 2.37
CA VAL A 192 -10.43 -20.04 2.86
C VAL A 192 -9.57 -19.42 3.96
N THR A 193 -9.10 -20.21 4.93
CA THR A 193 -8.25 -19.73 6.04
C THR A 193 -6.95 -19.11 5.50
N PHE A 194 -6.29 -19.79 4.56
CA PHE A 194 -5.09 -19.28 3.92
C PHE A 194 -5.35 -17.99 3.12
N SER A 195 -6.49 -17.90 2.44
CA SER A 195 -6.90 -16.71 1.72
C SER A 195 -7.17 -15.52 2.65
N VAL A 196 -7.79 -15.77 3.81
CA VAL A 196 -7.98 -14.76 4.86
C VAL A 196 -6.64 -14.27 5.38
N LEU A 197 -5.69 -15.16 5.68
CA LEU A 197 -4.34 -14.79 6.11
C LEU A 197 -3.64 -13.92 5.06
N ARG A 198 -3.71 -14.29 3.77
CA ARG A 198 -3.20 -13.47 2.67
C ARG A 198 -3.85 -12.10 2.60
N TYR A 199 -5.15 -12.02 2.86
CA TYR A 199 -5.86 -10.74 2.87
C TYR A 199 -5.39 -9.83 4.02
N VAL A 200 -4.90 -10.37 5.15
CA VAL A 200 -4.29 -9.54 6.22
C VAL A 200 -3.08 -8.77 5.71
N PHE A 201 -2.20 -9.40 4.90
CA PHE A 201 -1.07 -8.71 4.27
C PHE A 201 -1.57 -7.55 3.40
N THR A 202 -2.55 -7.81 2.54
CA THR A 202 -3.17 -6.79 1.67
C THR A 202 -3.76 -5.64 2.47
N ALA A 203 -4.48 -5.95 3.55
CA ALA A 203 -5.09 -4.95 4.40
C ALA A 203 -4.03 -4.07 5.09
N LEU A 204 -2.89 -4.66 5.50
CA LEU A 204 -1.76 -3.93 6.07
C LEU A 204 -1.05 -3.05 5.03
N VAL A 205 -0.86 -3.56 3.81
CA VAL A 205 -0.37 -2.74 2.68
C VAL A 205 -1.30 -1.57 2.46
N ASN A 206 -2.60 -1.79 2.45
CA ASN A 206 -3.55 -0.70 2.25
C ASN A 206 -3.53 0.33 3.38
N LEU A 207 -3.32 -0.08 4.64
CA LEU A 207 -3.07 0.86 5.74
C LEU A 207 -1.83 1.73 5.47
N TYR A 208 -0.72 1.08 5.11
CA TYR A 208 0.53 1.75 4.75
C TYR A 208 0.33 2.75 3.60
N LEU A 209 -0.31 2.31 2.51
CA LEU A 209 -0.57 3.12 1.34
C LEU A 209 -1.50 4.30 1.66
N VAL A 210 -2.59 4.09 2.40
CA VAL A 210 -3.50 5.19 2.76
C VAL A 210 -2.76 6.28 3.54
N GLY A 211 -1.94 5.92 4.53
CA GLY A 211 -1.15 6.90 5.28
C GLY A 211 -0.25 7.74 4.39
N LEU A 212 0.54 7.10 3.52
CA LEU A 212 1.43 7.80 2.61
C LEU A 212 0.72 8.54 1.48
N MET A 213 -0.42 8.04 1.01
CA MET A 213 -1.23 8.75 0.04
C MET A 213 -1.78 10.05 0.64
N ILE A 214 -2.19 10.07 1.92
CA ILE A 214 -2.65 11.29 2.60
C ILE A 214 -1.51 12.30 2.69
N VAL A 215 -0.33 11.86 3.13
CA VAL A 215 0.89 12.69 3.19
C VAL A 215 1.23 13.26 1.80
N SER A 216 1.19 12.43 0.77
CA SER A 216 1.45 12.82 -0.63
C SER A 216 0.40 13.78 -1.18
N PHE A 217 -0.86 13.62 -0.76
CA PHE A 217 -1.96 14.53 -1.09
C PHE A 217 -1.76 15.91 -0.45
N ILE A 218 -1.39 15.95 0.85
CA ILE A 218 -1.08 17.20 1.56
C ILE A 218 0.06 17.92 0.84
N GLN A 219 1.14 17.20 0.48
CA GLN A 219 2.28 17.80 -0.22
C GLN A 219 1.91 18.32 -1.62
N ALA A 220 1.10 17.59 -2.38
CA ALA A 220 0.62 18.08 -3.67
C ALA A 220 -0.29 19.32 -3.53
N SER A 221 -1.09 19.39 -2.46
CA SER A 221 -1.93 20.55 -2.17
C SER A 221 -1.08 21.78 -1.82
N ILE A 222 -0.03 21.59 -1.02
CA ILE A 222 0.99 22.62 -0.71
C ILE A 222 1.61 23.15 -2.00
N ASN A 223 2.11 22.26 -2.86
CA ASN A 223 2.73 22.65 -4.13
C ASN A 223 1.76 23.44 -5.01
N SER A 224 0.52 22.95 -5.15
CA SER A 224 -0.52 23.65 -5.92
C SER A 224 -0.82 25.04 -5.36
N LYS A 225 -0.89 25.17 -4.02
CA LYS A 225 -1.09 26.46 -3.36
C LYS A 225 0.07 27.41 -3.62
N LEU A 226 1.31 26.94 -3.47
CA LEU A 226 2.51 27.74 -3.75
C LEU A 226 2.58 28.18 -5.21
N THR A 227 2.30 27.28 -6.16
CA THR A 227 2.24 27.64 -7.58
C THR A 227 1.18 28.72 -7.84
N SER A 228 0.01 28.64 -7.21
CA SER A 228 -1.02 29.68 -7.33
C SER A 228 -0.61 31.04 -6.78
N LEU A 229 0.39 31.09 -5.88
CA LEU A 229 0.97 32.34 -5.40
C LEU A 229 1.88 32.96 -6.47
N VAL A 230 2.75 32.15 -7.11
CA VAL A 230 3.62 32.59 -8.23
C VAL A 230 2.84 33.33 -9.34
N ASP A 231 1.62 32.87 -9.62
CA ASP A 231 0.76 33.42 -10.68
C ASP A 231 0.07 34.74 -10.28
N ARG A 232 -0.01 35.07 -8.99
CA ARG A 232 -0.78 36.22 -8.44
C ARG A 232 0.10 37.42 -8.06
N SER A 233 1.27 37.57 -8.69
CA SER A 233 2.31 38.52 -8.25
C SER A 233 1.78 39.96 -8.09
N GLY A 234 1.81 40.48 -6.86
CA GLY A 234 1.49 41.87 -6.54
C GLY A 234 1.16 42.13 -5.06
N GLU A 235 0.45 41.21 -4.41
CA GLU A 235 -0.02 41.36 -3.01
C GLU A 235 0.30 40.14 -2.13
N GLU A 236 1.43 39.48 -2.39
CA GLU A 236 1.78 38.28 -1.62
C GLU A 236 2.19 38.62 -0.19
N LYS A 237 1.36 38.24 0.77
CA LYS A 237 1.68 38.41 2.18
C LYS A 237 2.72 37.35 2.59
N PRO A 238 3.88 37.76 3.16
CA PRO A 238 4.89 36.82 3.66
C PRO A 238 4.34 35.84 4.72
N SER A 239 3.27 36.23 5.42
CA SER A 239 2.56 35.37 6.37
C SER A 239 1.99 34.10 5.71
N THR A 240 1.47 34.20 4.48
CA THR A 240 0.84 33.07 3.79
C THR A 240 1.86 32.03 3.36
N ILE A 241 3.01 32.46 2.83
CA ILE A 241 4.10 31.54 2.45
C ILE A 241 4.66 30.84 3.69
N ARG A 242 4.85 31.60 4.78
CA ARG A 242 5.27 31.03 6.06
C ARG A 242 4.27 29.99 6.58
N GLU A 243 2.97 30.27 6.53
CA GLU A 243 1.93 29.34 6.96
C GLU A 243 1.95 28.04 6.13
N VAL A 244 2.03 28.16 4.81
CA VAL A 244 2.14 27.00 3.91
C VAL A 244 3.41 26.19 4.18
N TYR A 245 4.53 26.85 4.49
CA TYR A 245 5.77 26.18 4.88
C TYR A 245 5.68 25.46 6.23
N MET A 246 4.99 26.05 7.21
CA MET A 246 4.76 25.39 8.50
C MET A 246 3.95 24.10 8.32
N VAL A 247 2.91 24.12 7.48
CA VAL A 247 2.12 22.92 7.14
C VAL A 247 2.98 21.86 6.44
N HIS A 248 3.91 22.27 5.57
CA HIS A 248 4.89 21.37 4.95
C HIS A 248 5.80 20.71 6.00
N CYS A 249 6.32 21.49 6.95
CA CYS A 249 7.15 20.97 8.04
C CYS A 249 6.40 19.97 8.91
N GLU A 250 5.14 20.28 9.25
CA GLU A 250 4.27 19.40 10.02
C GLU A 250 3.97 18.10 9.26
N ASN A 251 3.67 18.18 7.96
CA ASN A 251 3.45 17.02 7.11
C ASN A 251 4.68 16.12 7.04
N ALA A 252 5.88 16.68 6.88
CA ALA A 252 7.13 15.94 6.86
C ALA A 252 7.43 15.27 8.22
N GLN A 253 7.08 15.91 9.34
CA GLN A 253 7.22 15.31 10.66
C GLN A 253 6.25 14.14 10.87
N LEU A 254 4.99 14.29 10.44
CA LEU A 254 3.98 13.24 10.53
C LEU A 254 4.30 12.04 9.64
N GLU A 255 4.86 12.28 8.45
CA GLU A 255 5.37 11.24 7.58
C GLU A 255 6.43 10.39 8.29
N LYS A 256 7.47 11.02 8.86
CA LYS A 256 8.52 10.32 9.60
C LYS A 256 7.98 9.55 10.80
N GLN A 257 7.02 10.12 11.53
CA GLN A 257 6.35 9.42 12.64
C GLN A 257 5.57 8.20 12.15
N PHE A 258 4.85 8.34 11.04
CA PHE A 258 4.10 7.25 10.43
C PHE A 258 5.03 6.12 9.99
N MET A 259 6.12 6.46 9.31
CA MET A 259 7.13 5.50 8.88
C MET A 259 7.80 4.81 10.07
N ALA A 260 8.19 5.54 11.12
CA ALA A 260 8.77 4.94 12.33
C ALA A 260 7.85 3.88 13.00
N ILE A 261 6.54 4.02 12.84
CA ILE A 261 5.56 3.03 13.31
C ILE A 261 5.51 1.83 12.36
N MET A 262 5.50 2.10 11.05
CA MET A 262 5.32 1.13 9.97
C MET A 262 6.61 0.46 9.49
N ASP A 263 7.80 0.88 9.93
CA ASP A 263 9.10 0.40 9.46
C ASP A 263 9.22 -1.14 9.46
N LEU A 264 8.95 -1.77 10.61
CA LEU A 264 9.01 -3.23 10.75
C LEU A 264 7.95 -3.97 9.92
N PRO A 265 6.66 -3.58 9.97
CA PRO A 265 5.65 -4.07 9.03
C PRO A 265 6.07 -3.98 7.56
N VAL A 266 6.57 -2.82 7.13
CA VAL A 266 6.97 -2.58 5.74
C VAL A 266 8.21 -3.40 5.37
N LEU A 267 9.15 -3.58 6.30
CA LEU A 267 10.32 -4.43 6.09
C LEU A 267 9.91 -5.88 5.85
N LEU A 268 9.02 -6.41 6.69
CA LEU A 268 8.50 -7.77 6.53
C LEU A 268 7.63 -7.91 5.28
N LEU A 269 6.83 -6.88 4.93
CA LEU A 269 6.08 -6.85 3.68
C LEU A 269 7.01 -6.90 2.45
N ASN A 270 8.10 -6.13 2.44
CA ASN A 270 9.08 -6.16 1.35
C ASN A 270 9.73 -7.54 1.22
N GLY A 271 10.11 -8.17 2.34
CA GLY A 271 10.62 -9.54 2.36
C GLY A 271 9.60 -10.56 1.85
N TRP A 272 8.33 -10.43 2.28
CA TRP A 272 7.23 -11.28 1.84
C TRP A 272 6.99 -11.17 0.32
N TYR A 273 6.89 -9.95 -0.22
CA TYR A 273 6.65 -9.76 -1.65
C TYR A 273 7.82 -10.26 -2.47
N PHE A 274 9.06 -10.00 -2.05
CA PHE A 274 10.24 -10.58 -2.69
C PHE A 274 10.15 -12.11 -2.75
N TYR A 275 9.92 -12.75 -1.60
CA TYR A 275 9.83 -14.20 -1.51
C TYR A 275 8.69 -14.78 -2.37
N MET A 276 7.49 -14.23 -2.23
CA MET A 276 6.31 -14.72 -2.94
C MET A 276 6.40 -14.51 -4.45
N ILE A 277 7.04 -13.44 -4.92
CA ILE A 277 7.27 -13.25 -6.35
C ILE A 277 8.22 -14.33 -6.87
N VAL A 278 9.34 -14.60 -6.19
CA VAL A 278 10.28 -15.67 -6.59
C VAL A 278 9.56 -17.03 -6.64
N VAL A 279 8.80 -17.36 -5.60
CA VAL A 279 8.01 -18.59 -5.52
C VAL A 279 6.96 -18.67 -6.63
N SER A 280 6.24 -17.59 -6.91
CA SER A 280 5.22 -17.55 -7.96
C SER A 280 5.81 -17.76 -9.35
N VAL A 281 6.97 -17.19 -9.64
CA VAL A 281 7.66 -17.37 -10.93
C VAL A 281 8.23 -18.78 -11.04
N TYR A 282 8.78 -19.33 -9.96
CA TYR A 282 9.23 -20.72 -9.92
C TYR A 282 8.06 -21.69 -10.19
N TYR A 283 6.91 -21.49 -9.53
CA TYR A 283 5.72 -22.31 -9.78
C TYR A 283 5.24 -22.22 -11.24
N MET A 284 5.21 -21.00 -11.80
CA MET A 284 4.89 -20.77 -13.20
C MET A 284 5.84 -21.52 -14.14
N TYR A 285 7.15 -21.53 -13.85
CA TYR A 285 8.11 -22.31 -14.62
C TYR A 285 7.84 -23.82 -14.51
N THR A 286 7.65 -24.34 -13.29
CA THR A 286 7.42 -25.78 -13.09
C THR A 286 6.13 -26.26 -13.73
N SER A 287 5.06 -25.45 -13.73
CA SER A 287 3.82 -25.80 -14.41
C SER A 287 4.06 -25.87 -15.92
N THR A 288 4.65 -24.84 -16.54
CA THR A 288 4.94 -24.84 -17.97
C THR A 288 5.87 -25.99 -18.39
N MET A 289 6.90 -26.32 -17.60
CA MET A 289 7.81 -27.43 -17.90
C MET A 289 7.10 -28.79 -17.86
N LEU A 290 6.18 -28.98 -16.90
CA LEU A 290 5.39 -30.20 -16.78
C LEU A 290 4.42 -30.35 -17.96
N GLU A 291 3.82 -29.25 -18.40
CA GLU A 291 2.88 -29.18 -19.54
C GLU A 291 3.57 -29.49 -20.87
N VAL A 292 4.74 -28.91 -21.11
CA VAL A 292 5.56 -29.19 -22.31
C VAL A 292 5.94 -30.67 -22.37
N ARG A 293 6.18 -31.33 -21.23
CA ARG A 293 6.49 -32.77 -21.18
C ARG A 293 5.27 -33.68 -21.38
N ARG A 294 4.05 -33.26 -20.99
CA ARG A 294 2.83 -34.10 -21.06
C ARG A 294 1.99 -33.87 -22.32
N GLY A 295 2.25 -32.81 -23.08
CA GLY A 295 1.43 -32.38 -24.22
C GLY A 295 0.28 -31.49 -23.74
N PHE A 296 0.04 -30.39 -24.44
CA PHE A 296 -0.88 -29.32 -23.99
C PHE A 296 -2.34 -29.79 -23.85
N GLY A 297 -2.84 -29.91 -22.61
CA GLY A 297 -4.26 -30.02 -22.28
C GLY A 297 -4.92 -28.64 -22.01
N ILE A 298 -6.25 -28.59 -21.99
CA ILE A 298 -7.02 -27.36 -21.66
C ILE A 298 -7.01 -27.07 -20.14
N GLU A 299 -6.99 -28.11 -19.31
CA GLU A 299 -6.91 -28.01 -17.84
C GLU A 299 -5.59 -27.39 -17.37
N ASP A 300 -4.52 -27.62 -18.14
CA ASP A 300 -3.18 -27.09 -17.92
C ASP A 300 -3.10 -25.56 -18.12
N ILE A 301 -3.81 -25.02 -19.12
CA ILE A 301 -3.87 -23.56 -19.39
C ILE A 301 -4.40 -22.80 -18.16
N THR A 302 -5.32 -23.42 -17.41
CA THR A 302 -5.95 -22.83 -16.23
C THR A 302 -4.98 -22.74 -15.05
N LYS A 303 -4.13 -23.76 -14.86
CA LYS A 303 -3.06 -23.78 -13.83
C LYS A 303 -2.00 -22.71 -14.09
N TYR A 304 -1.59 -22.55 -15.34
CA TYR A 304 -0.72 -21.46 -15.77
C TYR A 304 -1.34 -20.07 -15.52
N PHE A 305 -2.60 -19.87 -15.92
CA PHE A 305 -3.27 -18.58 -15.78
C PHE A 305 -3.43 -18.13 -14.32
N ASN A 306 -3.66 -19.07 -13.39
CA ASN A 306 -3.71 -18.79 -11.96
C ASN A 306 -2.37 -18.22 -11.44
N SER A 307 -1.27 -18.89 -11.79
CA SER A 307 0.09 -18.49 -11.37
C SER A 307 0.49 -17.13 -11.94
N VAL A 308 0.17 -16.87 -13.21
CA VAL A 308 0.41 -15.57 -13.87
C VAL A 308 -0.41 -14.47 -13.20
N THR A 309 -1.68 -14.71 -12.93
CA THR A 309 -2.54 -13.69 -12.30
C THR A 309 -2.09 -13.37 -10.89
N PHE A 310 -1.67 -14.39 -10.14
CA PHE A 310 -1.14 -14.22 -8.80
C PHE A 310 0.19 -13.46 -8.80
N PHE A 311 1.10 -13.76 -9.73
CA PHE A 311 2.33 -12.98 -9.95
C PHE A 311 2.01 -11.51 -10.27
N LEU A 312 1.09 -11.26 -11.21
CA LEU A 312 0.70 -9.90 -11.59
C LEU A 312 0.16 -9.12 -10.40
N TYR A 313 -0.69 -9.76 -9.58
CA TYR A 313 -1.17 -9.18 -8.33
C TYR A 313 0.00 -8.77 -7.41
N LEU A 314 0.96 -9.66 -7.14
CA LEU A 314 2.11 -9.36 -6.29
C LEU A 314 2.97 -8.22 -6.85
N ALA A 315 3.23 -8.23 -8.17
CA ALA A 315 4.02 -7.21 -8.84
C ALA A 315 3.35 -5.82 -8.75
N VAL A 316 2.03 -5.77 -8.95
CA VAL A 316 1.25 -4.53 -8.80
C VAL A 316 1.27 -4.04 -7.36
N GLN A 317 1.11 -4.91 -6.36
CA GLN A 317 1.22 -4.52 -4.94
C GLN A 317 2.57 -3.87 -4.63
N LEU A 318 3.66 -4.54 -5.02
CA LEU A 318 5.02 -4.06 -4.81
C LEU A 318 5.25 -2.72 -5.53
N TYR A 319 4.75 -2.58 -6.76
CA TYR A 319 4.81 -1.32 -7.50
C TYR A 319 4.16 -0.18 -6.72
N TYR A 320 2.95 -0.36 -6.17
CA TYR A 320 2.28 0.67 -5.37
C TYR A 320 3.04 0.98 -4.08
N MET A 321 3.57 -0.04 -3.39
CA MET A 321 4.36 0.14 -2.16
C MET A 321 5.61 1.00 -2.37
N MET A 322 6.21 0.98 -3.56
CA MET A 322 7.40 1.77 -3.89
C MET A 322 7.06 3.10 -4.57
N SER A 323 6.03 3.13 -5.43
CA SER A 323 5.67 4.28 -6.24
C SER A 323 5.07 5.43 -5.43
N ILE A 324 4.17 5.14 -4.49
CA ILE A 324 3.50 6.17 -3.66
C ILE A 324 4.49 6.96 -2.78
N PRO A 325 5.38 6.31 -2.00
CA PRO A 325 6.43 7.02 -1.26
C PRO A 325 7.36 7.82 -2.18
N SER A 326 7.79 7.23 -3.30
CA SER A 326 8.62 7.92 -4.29
C SER A 326 7.95 9.19 -4.84
N GLN A 327 6.64 9.16 -5.08
CA GLN A 327 5.88 10.33 -5.52
C GLN A 327 5.82 11.41 -4.43
N TYR A 328 5.68 11.02 -3.16
CA TYR A 328 5.78 11.97 -2.05
C TYR A 328 7.15 12.64 -2.05
N THR A 329 8.23 11.87 -2.09
CA THR A 329 9.61 12.39 -2.14
C THR A 329 9.80 13.37 -3.31
N GLU A 330 9.39 13.00 -4.53
CA GLU A 330 9.47 13.86 -5.72
C GLU A 330 8.68 15.17 -5.52
N ARG A 331 7.47 15.09 -4.95
CA ARG A 331 6.64 16.26 -4.67
C ARG A 331 7.24 17.15 -3.58
N SER A 332 7.81 16.56 -2.53
CA SER A 332 8.52 17.29 -1.50
C SER A 332 9.70 18.05 -2.12
N LYS A 333 10.53 17.38 -2.93
CA LYS A 333 11.67 17.97 -3.67
C LYS A 333 11.26 19.09 -4.65
N LYS A 334 10.10 18.98 -5.29
CA LYS A 334 9.57 20.00 -6.22
C LYS A 334 9.25 21.33 -5.53
N MET A 335 8.99 21.34 -4.21
CA MET A 335 8.66 22.57 -3.49
C MET A 335 9.78 23.62 -3.59
N LEU A 336 11.04 23.18 -3.58
CA LEU A 336 12.21 24.07 -3.66
C LEU A 336 12.24 24.89 -4.95
N SER A 337 11.95 24.26 -6.10
CA SER A 337 11.95 24.97 -7.37
C SER A 337 10.80 25.98 -7.47
N ILE A 338 9.65 25.67 -6.87
CA ILE A 338 8.52 26.61 -6.76
C ILE A 338 8.90 27.79 -5.87
N LEU A 339 9.56 27.54 -4.74
CA LEU A 339 10.01 28.58 -3.83
C LEU A 339 11.03 29.51 -4.48
N GLY A 340 11.95 28.96 -5.28
CA GLY A 340 12.89 29.75 -6.10
C GLY A 340 12.18 30.64 -7.12
N ALA A 341 11.12 30.13 -7.77
CA ALA A 341 10.31 30.92 -8.70
C ALA A 341 9.58 32.09 -7.99
N ILE A 342 9.09 31.88 -6.77
CA ILE A 342 8.51 32.96 -5.95
C ILE A 342 9.59 33.99 -5.61
N ASN A 343 10.80 33.55 -5.21
CA ASN A 343 11.88 34.45 -4.83
C ASN A 343 12.26 35.39 -5.98
N HIS A 344 12.43 34.85 -7.19
CA HIS A 344 12.74 35.63 -8.40
C HIS A 344 11.68 36.66 -8.78
N ARG A 345 10.41 36.44 -8.43
CA ARG A 345 9.32 37.39 -8.71
C ARG A 345 9.04 38.35 -7.55
N SER A 346 9.62 38.10 -6.38
CA SER A 346 9.39 38.92 -5.20
C SER A 346 10.19 40.23 -5.27
N GLN A 347 9.50 41.37 -5.11
CA GLN A 347 10.14 42.70 -5.17
C GLN A 347 10.53 43.25 -3.78
N GLY A 348 10.29 42.49 -2.70
CA GLY A 348 10.47 42.96 -1.33
C GLY A 348 11.62 42.30 -0.59
N ARG A 349 12.59 43.09 -0.10
CA ARG A 349 13.73 42.62 0.73
C ARG A 349 13.36 41.82 1.99
N ARG A 350 12.12 41.98 2.49
CA ARG A 350 11.61 41.20 3.63
C ARG A 350 11.14 39.81 3.20
N MET A 351 10.55 39.72 2.02
CA MET A 351 10.11 38.45 1.43
C MET A 351 11.31 37.61 1.03
N GLU A 352 12.27 38.21 0.33
CA GLU A 352 13.52 37.57 -0.09
C GLU A 352 14.26 36.93 1.09
N ARG A 353 14.55 37.71 2.15
CA ARG A 353 15.18 37.16 3.37
C ARG A 353 14.40 36.02 4.00
N MET A 354 13.07 36.09 4.02
CA MET A 354 12.25 35.00 4.56
C MET A 354 12.33 33.75 3.70
N LEU A 355 12.30 33.90 2.37
CA LEU A 355 12.45 32.80 1.43
C LEU A 355 13.83 32.17 1.51
N ASP A 356 14.89 32.95 1.72
CA ASP A 356 16.25 32.45 1.95
C ASP A 356 16.32 31.60 3.21
N PHE A 357 15.74 32.07 4.33
CA PHE A 357 15.67 31.29 5.56
C PHE A 357 14.87 29.98 5.39
N ILE A 358 13.73 30.04 4.71
CA ILE A 358 12.91 28.86 4.41
C ILE A 358 13.68 27.89 3.52
N THR A 359 14.36 28.38 2.50
CA THR A 359 15.17 27.58 1.59
C THR A 359 16.33 26.91 2.33
N LEU A 360 16.99 27.62 3.24
CA LEU A 360 18.06 27.08 4.06
C LEU A 360 17.55 25.94 4.98
N ASP A 361 16.45 26.16 5.72
CA ASP A 361 15.87 25.11 6.58
C ASP A 361 15.39 23.91 5.76
N TYR A 362 14.80 24.17 4.59
CA TYR A 362 14.40 23.13 3.66
C TYR A 362 15.59 22.28 3.19
N MET A 363 16.70 22.89 2.79
CA MET A 363 17.89 22.17 2.30
C MET A 363 18.56 21.31 3.38
N GLN A 364 18.39 21.66 4.65
CA GLN A 364 18.92 20.88 5.76
C GLN A 364 18.06 19.65 6.09
N ARG A 365 16.80 19.63 5.64
CA ARG A 365 15.86 18.54 5.93
C ARG A 365 15.96 17.42 4.90
N ASP A 366 16.00 16.21 5.41
CA ASP A 366 15.82 15.01 4.60
C ASP A 366 14.33 14.71 4.41
N TYR A 367 13.91 14.58 3.14
CA TYR A 367 12.53 14.29 2.73
C TYR A 367 12.40 12.92 2.04
N ASP A 368 13.47 12.14 2.00
CA ASP A 368 13.41 10.79 1.47
C ASP A 368 12.69 9.87 2.47
N VAL A 369 11.68 9.15 1.97
CA VAL A 369 10.99 8.12 2.75
C VAL A 369 11.95 6.96 2.96
N ARG A 370 12.33 6.70 4.20
CA ARG A 370 13.24 5.62 4.58
C ARG A 370 12.53 4.56 5.40
N ASN A 371 12.99 3.32 5.25
CA ASN A 371 12.65 2.25 6.18
C ASN A 371 13.83 1.98 7.11
N TYR A 372 13.67 2.20 8.42
CA TYR A 372 14.70 2.00 9.45
C TYR A 372 16.04 2.74 9.21
N GLY A 373 16.09 3.69 8.27
CA GLY A 373 17.35 4.26 7.78
C GLY A 373 18.24 3.27 7.01
N LEU A 374 17.75 2.07 6.71
CA LEU A 374 18.48 1.03 5.96
C LEU A 374 18.48 1.30 4.46
N TYR A 375 17.33 1.72 3.93
CA TYR A 375 17.16 2.00 2.51
C TYR A 375 16.06 3.06 2.28
N ASP A 376 16.22 3.79 1.18
CA ASP A 376 15.21 4.72 0.66
C ASP A 376 14.14 3.93 -0.12
N ILE A 377 12.87 4.20 0.18
CA ILE A 377 11.75 3.61 -0.54
C ILE A 377 11.50 4.44 -1.80
N ASN A 378 12.24 4.11 -2.86
CA ASN A 378 12.20 4.83 -4.13
C ASN A 378 12.10 3.87 -5.34
N ARG A 379 12.01 4.43 -6.54
CA ARG A 379 11.99 3.63 -7.78
C ARG A 379 13.27 2.83 -8.00
N ALA A 380 14.42 3.26 -7.47
CA ALA A 380 15.67 2.52 -7.59
C ALA A 380 15.61 1.20 -6.81
N LEU A 381 14.99 1.20 -5.62
CA LEU A 381 14.73 -0.03 -4.85
C LEU A 381 13.82 -0.99 -5.62
N LEU A 382 12.80 -0.48 -6.32
CA LEU A 382 11.94 -1.29 -7.18
C LEU A 382 12.75 -1.97 -8.29
N PHE A 383 13.61 -1.23 -9.01
CA PHE A 383 14.48 -1.81 -10.03
C PHE A 383 15.46 -2.83 -9.46
N GLY A 384 16.07 -2.54 -8.30
CA GLY A 384 16.92 -3.49 -7.59
C GLY A 384 16.19 -4.77 -7.19
N THR A 385 14.94 -4.65 -6.76
CA THR A 385 14.08 -5.81 -6.43
C THR A 385 13.77 -6.64 -7.67
N ILE A 386 13.44 -6.01 -8.80
CA ILE A 386 13.20 -6.71 -10.07
C ILE A 386 14.45 -7.47 -10.53
N ALA A 387 15.61 -6.83 -10.48
CA ALA A 387 16.88 -7.44 -10.87
C ALA A 387 17.21 -8.66 -10.00
N THR A 388 17.11 -8.51 -8.67
CA THR A 388 17.39 -9.59 -7.72
C THR A 388 16.41 -10.75 -7.86
N VAL A 389 15.10 -10.49 -7.96
CA VAL A 389 14.09 -11.53 -8.25
C VAL A 389 14.46 -12.31 -9.50
N THR A 390 14.81 -11.60 -10.59
CA THR A 390 15.19 -12.23 -11.86
C THR A 390 16.41 -13.12 -11.69
N SER A 391 17.46 -12.66 -10.98
CA SER A 391 18.65 -13.46 -10.70
C SER A 391 18.34 -14.72 -9.89
N TYR A 392 17.54 -14.61 -8.81
CA TYR A 392 17.17 -15.77 -8.00
C TYR A 392 16.33 -16.78 -8.77
N VAL A 393 15.39 -16.32 -9.61
CA VAL A 393 14.61 -17.18 -10.49
C VAL A 393 15.52 -17.95 -11.46
N ILE A 394 16.47 -17.27 -12.11
CA ILE A 394 17.42 -17.93 -13.02
C ILE A 394 18.20 -19.03 -12.30
N ILE A 395 18.71 -18.75 -11.10
CA ILE A 395 19.45 -19.72 -10.29
C ILE A 395 18.55 -20.91 -9.92
N LEU A 396 17.32 -20.67 -9.46
CA LEU A 396 16.37 -21.73 -9.10
C LEU A 396 16.03 -22.62 -10.30
N VAL A 397 15.79 -22.02 -11.47
CA VAL A 397 15.53 -22.75 -12.71
C VAL A 397 16.74 -23.59 -13.10
N GLN A 398 17.96 -23.06 -13.01
CA GLN A 398 19.18 -23.81 -13.28
C GLN A 398 19.36 -25.01 -12.33
N PHE A 399 19.15 -24.82 -11.03
CA PHE A 399 19.20 -25.91 -10.05
C PHE A 399 18.15 -26.98 -10.34
N HIS A 400 16.93 -26.57 -10.71
CA HIS A 400 15.88 -27.52 -11.07
C HIS A 400 16.24 -28.32 -12.32
N MET A 401 16.77 -27.66 -13.36
CA MET A 401 17.25 -28.35 -14.57
C MET A 401 18.41 -29.31 -14.28
N GLN A 402 19.31 -29.01 -13.35
CA GLN A 402 20.39 -29.93 -12.98
C GLN A 402 19.90 -31.16 -12.21
N GLN A 403 18.83 -31.02 -11.42
CA GLN A 403 18.27 -32.12 -10.61
C GLN A 403 17.26 -32.98 -11.36
N TYR A 404 16.53 -32.42 -12.32
CA TYR A 404 15.36 -33.05 -12.97
C TYR A 404 15.33 -32.94 -14.51
N GLY A 405 16.31 -32.25 -15.11
CA GLY A 405 16.59 -32.26 -16.55
C GLY A 405 17.46 -33.45 -16.90
#